data_AF-A0A537GMZ9-F1
#
_entry.id   AF-A0A537GMZ9-F1
#
_cell.length_a   1.000
_cell.length_b   1.000
_cell.length_c   1.000
_cell.angle_alpha   90.00
_cell.angle_beta   90.00
_cell.angle_gamma   90.00
#
_symmetry.space_group_name_H-M   'P 1'
#
loop_
_entity.id
_entity.type
_entity.pdbx_description
1 polymer ?
#
loop_
_entity_poly.entity_id
_entity_poly.type
_entity_poly.pdbx_seq_one_letter_code
_entity_poly.pdbx_strand_id
1 'polypeptide(L)'
;LQQDGRIPSRFADSYWNARGGSHTDGGTFLFTVKGGEDGKELECDDKFGRVVSLPEQDWLPGPRTAVALNVSVAIQLPKKGPHSRDPLGFYEYVRPALRDAGFQYAGEILEELKRLALKGQESRRFAIQSLSLLFDRVYDTGYKKRSSLLQLYHEALNEIFSSVPLSNYDLYTRLDWKNRSRLVHPGLDSQVLVVDALEFPVEGDESAARFVVNAYFEGWRNILLYNLRGHRFIGAGLGPRTNGLRIDCYGDVGDYVASGIDGCELTVHGAAQDQAAQILKYGKLAVHGDVGQAFMYAAKGGDVYVLGNAAGRPLINAVGRPRVVINGTCLDYLAESFMAGDPHNGGGFVVVNGLNPSFDGRFTEQEYPYPGGNLFSLASGGAIFIRDPHMKVSEDQLNGGRLADFTTKDWELILPYLKENARLFGISVEQDLLTVDGKLLGPSQIYRKIEPISLQELT
;
A
#
# COMPACT_ATOMS: atom_id res chain seq x y z
N LEU A 1 9.27 7.59 23.11
CA LEU A 1 10.08 7.32 21.89
C LEU A 1 10.13 8.54 20.96
N GLN A 2 9.02 9.08 20.44
CA GLN A 2 9.06 10.29 19.58
C GLN A 2 9.60 11.56 20.26
N GLN A 3 9.38 11.72 21.57
CA GLN A 3 9.92 12.86 22.34
C GLN A 3 11.43 12.75 22.65
N ASP A 4 12.03 11.59 22.38
CA ASP A 4 13.41 11.30 22.75
C ASP A 4 14.42 11.91 21.76
N GLY A 5 13.98 12.36 20.58
CA GLY A 5 14.81 12.95 19.52
C GLY A 5 15.84 11.99 18.89
N ARG A 6 16.11 10.85 19.54
CA ARG A 6 17.03 9.78 19.13
C ARG A 6 16.46 8.88 18.02
N ILE A 7 15.14 8.86 17.85
CA ILE A 7 14.47 8.14 16.74
C ILE A 7 14.04 9.19 15.71
N PRO A 8 14.71 9.25 14.54
CA PRO A 8 14.54 10.35 13.59
C PRO A 8 13.22 10.30 12.80
N SER A 9 12.58 9.13 12.72
CA SER A 9 11.33 8.93 11.99
C SER A 9 10.46 7.83 12.61
N ARG A 10 9.14 7.93 12.45
CA ARG A 10 8.21 6.83 12.76
C ARG A 10 8.21 5.71 11.70
N PHE A 11 8.76 5.99 10.53
CA PHE A 11 8.81 5.06 9.40
C PHE A 11 10.15 4.34 9.38
N ALA A 12 10.14 3.04 9.11
CA ALA A 12 11.38 2.29 8.88
C ALA A 12 11.95 2.60 7.49
N ASP A 13 13.27 2.50 7.36
CA ASP A 13 13.97 2.59 6.08
C ASP A 13 13.81 1.31 5.24
N SER A 14 13.60 0.18 5.89
CA SER A 14 13.47 -1.13 5.27
C SER A 14 12.60 -2.04 6.13
N TYR A 15 11.89 -2.94 5.46
CA TYR A 15 10.97 -3.90 6.06
C TYR A 15 11.37 -5.31 5.57
N TRP A 16 11.25 -6.29 6.45
CA TRP A 16 11.55 -7.69 6.15
C TRP A 16 10.38 -8.59 6.51
N ASN A 17 10.13 -9.59 5.66
CA ASN A 17 9.18 -10.65 5.99
C ASN A 17 9.90 -11.72 6.81
N ALA A 18 9.53 -11.83 8.09
CA ALA A 18 10.08 -12.87 8.94
C ALA A 18 9.32 -14.20 8.72
N ARG A 19 10.06 -15.28 8.48
CA ARG A 19 9.51 -16.63 8.27
C ARG A 19 10.34 -17.67 9.02
N GLY A 20 9.72 -18.33 9.99
CA GLY A 20 10.30 -19.49 10.67
C GLY A 20 10.53 -20.65 9.69
N GLY A 21 11.69 -21.31 9.77
CA GLY A 21 12.03 -22.43 8.89
C GLY A 21 12.35 -22.04 7.44
N SER A 22 12.53 -20.74 7.13
CA SER A 22 12.88 -20.31 5.78
C SER A 22 14.27 -20.78 5.34
N HIS A 23 14.42 -21.08 4.05
CA HIS A 23 15.72 -21.29 3.41
C HIS A 23 16.41 -19.98 2.98
N THR A 24 15.69 -18.85 2.97
CA THR A 24 16.24 -17.48 2.87
C THR A 24 16.61 -16.94 4.25
N ASP A 25 17.07 -15.69 4.41
CA ASP A 25 17.39 -15.09 5.72
C ASP A 25 16.24 -15.22 6.74
N GLY A 26 15.00 -15.29 6.24
CA GLY A 26 13.79 -15.45 7.03
C GLY A 26 13.56 -14.27 7.98
N GLY A 27 14.15 -13.10 7.72
CA GLY A 27 14.08 -11.92 8.58
C GLY A 27 14.75 -12.09 9.95
N THR A 28 15.69 -13.02 10.09
CA THR A 28 16.46 -13.23 11.32
C THR A 28 17.79 -12.49 11.24
N PHE A 29 18.03 -11.61 12.21
CA PHE A 29 19.22 -10.77 12.28
C PHE A 29 19.98 -10.96 13.60
N LEU A 30 21.31 -10.90 13.51
CA LEU A 30 22.20 -10.78 14.65
C LEU A 30 22.75 -9.35 14.69
N PHE A 31 22.48 -8.65 15.80
CA PHE A 31 23.02 -7.32 16.04
C PHE A 31 24.20 -7.41 17.01
N THR A 32 25.39 -7.03 16.54
CA THR A 32 26.63 -7.05 17.33
C THR A 32 27.07 -5.63 17.63
N VAL A 33 27.28 -5.31 18.91
CA VAL A 33 27.84 -4.02 19.33
C VAL A 33 29.32 -4.22 19.67
N LYS A 34 30.22 -3.68 18.86
CA LYS A 34 31.67 -3.77 19.05
C LYS A 34 32.28 -2.41 19.39
N GLY A 35 33.50 -2.42 19.93
CA GLY A 35 34.30 -1.20 20.07
C GLY A 35 34.97 -0.87 18.72
N GLY A 36 34.72 0.33 18.22
CA GLY A 36 35.36 0.92 17.04
C GLY A 36 36.26 2.10 17.42
N GLU A 37 36.88 2.73 16.42
CA GLU A 37 37.80 3.86 16.62
C GLU A 37 37.11 5.09 17.23
N ASP A 38 35.86 5.36 16.82
CA ASP A 38 35.05 6.52 17.25
C ASP A 38 33.92 6.16 18.23
N GLY A 39 33.96 4.97 18.86
CA GLY A 39 33.01 4.59 19.90
C GLY A 39 32.43 3.18 19.75
N LYS A 40 31.11 3.05 19.93
CA LYS A 40 30.41 1.76 19.74
C LYS A 40 29.87 1.70 18.32
N GLU A 41 30.21 0.62 17.61
CA GLU A 41 29.69 0.33 16.27
C GLU A 41 28.64 -0.77 16.37
N LEU A 42 27.55 -0.63 15.60
CA LEU A 42 26.51 -1.64 15.46
C LEU A 42 26.67 -2.33 14.11
N GLU A 43 26.94 -3.63 14.12
CA GLU A 43 26.90 -4.48 12.94
C GLU A 43 25.63 -5.31 12.94
N CYS A 44 25.08 -5.54 11.75
CA CYS A 44 23.92 -6.37 11.53
C CYS A 44 24.28 -7.45 10.50
N ASP A 45 24.14 -8.71 10.89
CA ASP A 45 24.30 -9.85 10.01
C ASP A 45 22.96 -10.59 9.86
N ASP A 46 22.69 -11.14 8.69
CA ASP A 46 21.63 -12.13 8.53
C ASP A 46 22.02 -13.45 9.22
N LYS A 47 21.08 -14.39 9.32
CA LYS A 47 21.34 -15.70 9.94
C LYS A 47 22.41 -16.55 9.25
N PHE A 48 22.85 -16.17 8.04
CA PHE A 48 23.93 -16.83 7.30
C PHE A 48 25.28 -16.12 7.49
N GLY A 49 25.35 -15.07 8.32
CA GLY A 49 26.54 -14.28 8.55
C GLY A 49 26.86 -13.30 7.42
N ARG A 50 25.88 -12.97 6.57
CA ARG A 50 26.05 -11.93 5.55
C ARG A 50 25.72 -10.57 6.17
N VAL A 51 26.64 -9.63 6.03
CA VAL A 51 26.45 -8.27 6.53
C VAL A 51 25.27 -7.61 5.82
N VAL A 52 24.34 -7.07 6.60
CA VAL A 52 23.22 -6.26 6.14
C VAL A 52 23.62 -4.80 6.21
N SER A 53 23.91 -4.21 5.06
CA SER A 53 24.22 -2.78 4.94
C SER A 53 23.06 -2.02 4.30
N LEU A 54 22.86 -0.79 4.75
CA LEU A 54 21.96 0.17 4.13
C LEU A 54 22.79 1.24 3.43
N PRO A 55 22.31 1.83 2.32
CA PRO A 55 23.00 2.94 1.69
C PRO A 55 23.21 4.10 2.67
N GLU A 56 24.37 4.75 2.57
CA GLU A 56 24.60 6.01 3.27
C GLU A 56 23.69 7.09 2.68
N GLN A 57 22.75 7.55 3.50
CA GLN A 57 21.77 8.57 3.16
C GLN A 57 21.56 9.50 4.34
N ASP A 58 21.33 10.78 4.04
CA ASP A 58 21.00 11.83 4.98
C ASP A 58 19.63 11.56 5.61
N TRP A 59 19.57 11.58 6.93
CA TRP A 59 18.31 11.65 7.67
C TRP A 59 18.03 13.08 8.11
N LEU A 60 16.76 13.38 8.40
CA LEU A 60 16.39 14.66 8.99
C LEU A 60 16.84 14.73 10.47
N PRO A 61 17.72 15.66 10.86
CA PRO A 61 18.21 15.73 12.23
C PRO A 61 17.25 16.52 13.16
N GLY A 62 16.78 15.87 14.23
CA GLY A 62 16.14 16.53 15.40
C GLY A 62 14.63 16.81 15.32
N PRO A 63 14.01 17.25 16.45
CA PRO A 63 12.57 17.48 16.51
C PRO A 63 12.18 18.75 15.76
N ARG A 64 11.36 18.55 14.72
CA ARG A 64 10.23 19.35 14.25
C ARG A 64 10.25 20.84 14.55
N THR A 65 10.08 21.63 13.51
CA THR A 65 9.98 23.11 13.42
C THR A 65 11.30 23.80 13.09
N ALA A 66 11.22 24.60 12.03
CA ALA A 66 12.30 25.39 11.47
C ALA A 66 13.43 24.59 10.80
N VAL A 67 13.09 23.91 9.69
CA VAL A 67 13.90 24.28 8.52
C VAL A 67 13.74 25.81 8.41
N ALA A 68 14.82 26.56 8.64
CA ALA A 68 14.78 28.02 8.55
C ALA A 68 14.51 28.39 7.09
N LEU A 69 13.25 28.50 6.74
CA LEU A 69 12.79 28.67 5.37
C LEU A 69 12.88 30.16 5.02
N ASN A 70 13.86 30.52 4.20
CA ASN A 70 13.77 31.76 3.43
C ASN A 70 12.62 31.56 2.44
N VAL A 71 11.48 32.20 2.71
CA VAL A 71 10.27 32.20 1.87
C VAL A 71 10.56 32.92 0.55
N SER A 72 11.30 32.27 -0.35
CA SER A 72 11.68 32.85 -1.63
C SER A 72 11.91 31.80 -2.71
N VAL A 73 11.11 30.72 -2.73
CA VAL A 73 10.76 30.11 -4.00
C VAL A 73 9.24 30.09 -4.06
N ALA A 74 8.69 31.12 -4.70
CA ALA A 74 7.42 30.95 -5.35
C ALA A 74 7.63 29.80 -6.35
N ILE A 75 7.37 28.56 -5.93
CA ILE A 75 7.12 27.48 -6.86
C ILE A 75 6.08 28.09 -7.78
N GLN A 76 6.45 28.33 -9.03
CA GLN A 76 5.49 28.67 -10.06
C GLN A 76 4.71 27.38 -10.33
N LEU A 77 4.02 26.87 -9.30
CA LEU A 77 2.83 26.04 -9.42
C LEU A 77 2.06 26.69 -10.54
N PRO A 78 1.88 26.01 -11.68
CA PRO A 78 1.65 26.68 -12.95
C PRO A 78 0.50 27.68 -12.77
N LYS A 79 0.81 28.97 -12.61
CA LYS A 79 -0.22 29.94 -12.22
C LYS A 79 -1.22 30.14 -13.35
N LYS A 80 -0.88 29.67 -14.56
CA LYS A 80 -1.73 29.52 -15.74
C LYS A 80 -1.20 28.37 -16.59
N GLY A 81 -1.88 27.22 -16.55
CA GLY A 81 -1.63 26.07 -17.43
C GLY A 81 -2.62 24.93 -17.14
N PRO A 82 -2.90 24.04 -18.10
CA PRO A 82 -3.84 22.92 -17.92
C PRO A 82 -3.46 21.97 -16.76
N HIS A 83 -2.19 21.98 -16.34
CA HIS A 83 -1.64 21.18 -15.22
C HIS A 83 -1.79 21.82 -13.82
N SER A 84 -2.32 23.03 -13.72
CA SER A 84 -2.38 23.80 -12.46
C SER A 84 -3.29 23.22 -11.37
N ARG A 85 -4.04 22.16 -11.68
CA ARG A 85 -4.93 21.43 -10.77
C ARG A 85 -4.85 19.91 -10.95
N ASP A 86 -3.77 19.42 -11.54
CA ASP A 86 -3.53 18.00 -11.75
C ASP A 86 -2.52 17.49 -10.71
N PRO A 87 -2.95 16.73 -9.68
CA PRO A 87 -2.06 16.21 -8.66
C PRO A 87 -0.94 15.33 -9.22
N LEU A 88 -1.25 14.53 -10.26
CA LEU A 88 -0.26 13.65 -10.88
C LEU A 88 0.77 14.48 -11.66
N GLY A 89 0.33 15.45 -12.46
CA GLY A 89 1.21 16.39 -13.13
C GLY A 89 2.11 17.17 -12.16
N PHE A 90 1.58 17.56 -10.99
CA PHE A 90 2.38 18.17 -9.93
C PHE A 90 3.43 17.22 -9.37
N TYR A 91 3.05 15.98 -9.05
CA TYR A 91 3.97 14.94 -8.58
C TYR A 91 5.11 14.70 -9.57
N GLU A 92 4.79 14.55 -10.87
CA GLU A 92 5.78 14.33 -11.93
C GLU A 92 6.72 15.53 -12.10
N TYR A 93 6.23 16.75 -11.90
CA TYR A 93 7.04 17.97 -11.95
C TYR A 93 7.99 18.09 -10.76
N VAL A 94 7.54 17.74 -9.56
CA VAL A 94 8.29 17.97 -8.31
C VAL A 94 9.28 16.85 -7.99
N ARG A 95 8.97 15.58 -8.32
CA ARG A 95 9.82 14.44 -7.96
C ARG A 95 11.28 14.55 -8.44
N PRO A 96 11.61 15.06 -9.66
CA PRO A 96 13.00 15.18 -10.09
C PRO A 96 13.74 16.27 -9.30
N ALA A 97 13.06 17.38 -8.97
CA ALA A 97 13.65 18.43 -8.16
C ALA A 97 13.88 17.98 -6.70
N LEU A 98 12.98 17.16 -6.15
CA LEU A 98 13.13 16.55 -4.82
C LEU A 98 14.34 15.62 -4.74
N ARG A 99 14.73 14.94 -5.82
CA ARG A 99 15.93 14.09 -5.86
C ARG A 99 17.18 14.90 -5.54
N ASP A 100 17.38 15.99 -6.28
CA ASP A 100 18.63 16.76 -6.27
C ASP A 100 18.70 17.78 -5.12
N ALA A 101 17.56 18.22 -4.60
CA ALA A 101 17.49 19.23 -3.55
C ALA A 101 17.63 18.64 -2.13
N GLY A 102 18.02 19.48 -1.17
CA GLY A 102 18.05 19.12 0.26
C GLY A 102 16.66 19.13 0.92
N PHE A 103 16.59 18.72 2.19
CA PHE A 103 15.35 18.70 2.98
C PHE A 103 14.63 20.07 3.06
N GLN A 104 15.36 21.17 2.91
CA GLN A 104 14.77 22.51 2.85
C GLN A 104 13.76 22.66 1.71
N TYR A 105 14.10 22.20 0.51
CA TYR A 105 13.19 22.31 -0.64
C TYR A 105 11.92 21.47 -0.45
N ALA A 106 12.06 20.28 0.15
CA ALA A 106 10.90 19.49 0.56
C ALA A 106 10.02 20.27 1.55
N GLY A 107 10.62 20.92 2.56
CA GLY A 107 9.91 21.80 3.49
C GLY A 107 9.16 22.95 2.78
N GLU A 108 9.79 23.62 1.82
CA GLU A 108 9.17 24.72 1.04
C GLU A 108 7.93 24.25 0.27
N ILE A 109 8.01 23.08 -0.37
CA ILE A 109 6.87 22.46 -1.07
C ILE A 109 5.72 22.22 -0.08
N LEU A 110 6.02 21.65 1.08
CA LEU A 110 5.01 21.31 2.08
C LEU A 110 4.34 22.55 2.66
N GLU A 111 5.09 23.61 2.96
CA GLU A 111 4.50 24.88 3.41
C GLU A 111 3.57 25.49 2.34
N GLU A 112 3.95 25.43 1.06
CA GLU A 112 3.08 25.94 0.00
C GLU A 112 1.81 25.09 -0.14
N LEU A 113 1.90 23.75 -0.08
CA LEU A 113 0.73 22.86 -0.11
C LEU A 113 -0.20 23.11 1.10
N LYS A 114 0.37 23.25 2.30
CA LYS A 114 -0.38 23.62 3.51
C LYS A 114 -1.08 24.96 3.34
N ARG A 115 -0.39 25.97 2.82
CA ARG A 115 -0.96 27.30 2.55
C ARG A 115 -2.08 27.24 1.51
N LEU A 116 -1.94 26.43 0.46
CA LEU A 116 -2.99 26.21 -0.54
C LEU A 116 -4.22 25.54 0.06
N ALA A 117 -4.03 24.59 0.97
CA ALA A 117 -5.12 23.87 1.62
C ALA A 117 -6.04 24.78 2.47
N LEU A 118 -5.56 25.98 2.82
CA LEU A 118 -6.32 27.00 3.54
C LEU A 118 -7.09 27.96 2.60
N LYS A 119 -6.81 27.96 1.29
CA LYS A 119 -7.42 28.94 0.35
C LYS A 119 -8.82 28.59 -0.15
N GLY A 120 -9.26 27.35 0.04
CA GLY A 120 -10.58 26.90 -0.41
C GLY A 120 -10.62 25.40 -0.73
N GLN A 121 -11.82 24.90 -1.01
CA GLN A 121 -12.10 23.46 -1.08
C GLN A 121 -11.36 22.75 -2.21
N GLU A 122 -11.37 23.31 -3.42
CA GLU A 122 -10.64 22.76 -4.57
C GLU A 122 -9.12 22.76 -4.35
N SER A 123 -8.58 23.82 -3.72
CA SER A 123 -7.15 23.91 -3.39
C SER A 123 -6.74 22.94 -2.30
N ARG A 124 -7.62 22.68 -1.32
CA ARG A 124 -7.43 21.64 -0.30
C ARG A 124 -7.42 20.25 -0.90
N ARG A 125 -8.40 19.95 -1.76
CA ARG A 125 -8.45 18.67 -2.46
C ARG A 125 -7.16 18.42 -3.25
N PHE A 126 -6.72 19.41 -4.03
CA PHE A 126 -5.47 19.35 -4.76
C PHE A 126 -4.27 19.12 -3.82
N ALA A 127 -4.17 19.86 -2.72
CA ALA A 127 -3.06 19.73 -1.77
C ALA A 127 -3.01 18.33 -1.13
N ILE A 128 -4.16 17.80 -0.69
CA ILE A 128 -4.27 16.46 -0.11
C ILE A 128 -3.84 15.41 -1.15
N GLN A 129 -4.38 15.47 -2.37
CA GLN A 129 -4.09 14.49 -3.42
C GLN A 129 -2.61 14.52 -3.85
N SER A 130 -2.05 15.72 -4.04
CA SER A 130 -0.64 15.90 -4.40
C SER A 130 0.30 15.37 -3.31
N LEU A 131 -0.03 15.65 -2.05
CA LEU A 131 0.77 15.18 -0.92
C LEU A 131 0.61 13.68 -0.69
N SER A 132 -0.58 13.12 -0.96
CA SER A 132 -0.81 11.67 -0.92
C SER A 132 0.05 10.96 -1.96
N LEU A 133 0.17 11.48 -3.19
CA LEU A 133 1.06 10.91 -4.20
C LEU A 133 2.54 10.89 -3.76
N LEU A 134 3.01 11.95 -3.11
CA LEU A 134 4.37 12.00 -2.53
C LEU A 134 4.54 11.03 -1.36
N PHE A 135 3.48 10.81 -0.58
CA PHE A 135 3.49 9.88 0.55
C PHE A 135 3.44 8.41 0.10
N ASP A 136 2.61 8.12 -0.88
CA ASP A 136 2.22 6.77 -1.30
C ASP A 136 3.15 6.14 -2.33
N ARG A 137 3.68 6.94 -3.27
CA ARG A 137 4.50 6.40 -4.36
C ARG A 137 5.96 6.25 -3.95
N VAL A 138 6.61 5.33 -4.63
CA VAL A 138 8.06 5.11 -4.56
C VAL A 138 8.72 5.93 -5.68
N TYR A 139 9.75 6.70 -5.34
CA TYR A 139 10.50 7.52 -6.29
C TYR A 139 11.87 7.89 -5.73
N ASP A 140 12.77 8.33 -6.60
CA ASP A 140 14.16 8.63 -6.25
C ASP A 140 14.24 9.82 -5.30
N THR A 141 14.69 9.58 -4.08
CA THR A 141 14.85 10.61 -3.03
C THR A 141 16.26 11.20 -3.00
N GLY A 142 17.14 10.78 -3.92
CA GLY A 142 18.56 11.13 -3.95
C GLY A 142 19.25 10.71 -2.65
N TYR A 143 20.02 11.63 -2.07
CA TYR A 143 20.76 11.38 -0.82
C TYR A 143 19.88 11.34 0.42
N LYS A 144 18.58 11.65 0.33
CA LYS A 144 17.69 11.74 1.50
C LYS A 144 17.07 10.38 1.79
N LYS A 145 17.06 9.96 3.05
CA LYS A 145 16.30 8.79 3.49
C LYS A 145 14.81 8.99 3.24
N ARG A 146 14.18 8.01 2.58
CA ARG A 146 12.74 8.00 2.32
C ARG A 146 11.92 8.09 3.62
N SER A 147 12.34 7.40 4.69
CA SER A 147 11.68 7.46 6.00
C SER A 147 11.56 8.89 6.56
N SER A 148 12.55 9.75 6.30
CA SER A 148 12.55 11.16 6.71
C SER A 148 11.56 11.98 5.89
N LEU A 149 11.48 11.75 4.58
CA LEU A 149 10.47 12.40 3.74
C LEU A 149 9.05 11.95 4.08
N LEU A 150 8.84 10.65 4.31
CA LEU A 150 7.55 10.12 4.77
C LEU A 150 7.12 10.75 6.10
N GLN A 151 8.06 10.99 7.02
CA GLN A 151 7.80 11.70 8.27
C GLN A 151 7.27 13.13 8.01
N LEU A 152 7.93 13.87 7.12
CA LEU A 152 7.50 15.22 6.74
C LEU A 152 6.14 15.24 6.04
N TYR A 153 5.90 14.33 5.11
CA TYR A 153 4.62 14.24 4.38
C TYR A 153 3.47 13.85 5.30
N HIS A 154 3.71 12.90 6.20
CA HIS A 154 2.74 12.49 7.19
C HIS A 154 2.36 13.63 8.15
N GLU A 155 3.34 14.40 8.61
CA GLU A 155 3.08 15.59 9.44
C GLU A 155 2.27 16.64 8.69
N ALA A 156 2.66 16.97 7.45
CA ALA A 156 1.95 17.94 6.64
C ALA A 156 0.50 17.49 6.31
N LEU A 157 0.26 16.20 6.03
CA LEU A 157 -1.09 15.65 5.85
C LEU A 157 -1.92 15.83 7.13
N ASN A 158 -1.39 15.45 8.28
CA ASN A 158 -2.09 15.60 9.56
C ASN A 158 -2.39 17.07 9.91
N GLU A 159 -1.48 18.00 9.61
CA GLU A 159 -1.71 19.44 9.76
C GLU A 159 -2.86 19.91 8.86
N ILE A 160 -2.88 19.49 7.59
CA ILE A 160 -3.97 19.81 6.67
C ILE A 160 -5.30 19.24 7.16
N PHE A 161 -5.35 17.97 7.55
CA PHE A 161 -6.58 17.34 8.04
C PHE A 161 -7.09 17.99 9.32
N SER A 162 -6.21 18.24 10.29
CA SER A 162 -6.59 18.90 11.56
C SER A 162 -7.03 20.36 11.38
N SER A 163 -6.59 21.04 10.31
CA SER A 163 -7.06 22.38 9.95
C SER A 163 -8.49 22.43 9.41
N VAL A 164 -9.07 21.28 9.04
CA VAL A 164 -10.48 21.21 8.59
C VAL A 164 -11.41 21.59 9.75
N PRO A 165 -12.33 22.55 9.56
CA PRO A 165 -13.26 22.97 10.61
C PRO A 165 -14.15 21.83 11.11
N LEU A 166 -14.48 21.87 12.40
CA LEU A 166 -15.50 21.02 13.03
C LEU A 166 -16.92 21.53 12.68
N SER A 167 -17.24 21.68 11.39
CA SER A 167 -18.50 22.23 10.89
C SER A 167 -19.02 21.50 9.65
N ASN A 168 -20.35 21.48 9.45
CA ASN A 168 -21.03 20.75 8.38
C ASN A 168 -21.46 21.61 7.17
N TYR A 169 -20.87 22.79 6.98
CA TYR A 169 -21.30 23.75 5.94
C TYR A 169 -20.36 23.81 4.73
N ASP A 170 -19.32 22.99 4.74
CA ASP A 170 -18.22 23.02 3.78
C ASP A 170 -18.06 21.66 3.08
N LEU A 171 -17.38 21.63 1.94
CA LEU A 171 -17.07 20.38 1.23
C LEU A 171 -16.35 19.35 2.11
N TYR A 172 -15.60 19.82 3.11
CA TYR A 172 -14.96 18.97 4.11
C TYR A 172 -15.53 19.27 5.48
N THR A 173 -15.89 18.21 6.20
CA THR A 173 -16.36 18.29 7.58
C THR A 173 -15.50 17.39 8.43
N ARG A 174 -14.90 17.95 9.49
CA ARG A 174 -14.12 17.16 10.43
C ARG A 174 -14.93 16.77 11.65
N LEU A 175 -14.79 15.53 12.09
CA LEU A 175 -15.22 15.05 13.39
C LEU A 175 -14.09 14.31 14.08
N ASP A 176 -14.04 14.41 15.40
CA ASP A 176 -13.12 13.70 16.28
C ASP A 176 -13.93 12.94 17.35
N TRP A 177 -13.23 12.25 18.24
CA TRP A 177 -13.87 11.49 19.31
C TRP A 177 -14.83 12.34 20.17
N LYS A 178 -14.43 13.58 20.52
CA LYS A 178 -15.21 14.46 21.39
C LYS A 178 -16.44 15.01 20.70
N ASN A 179 -16.36 15.21 19.38
CA ASN A 179 -17.42 15.78 18.57
C ASN A 179 -18.24 14.73 17.79
N ARG A 180 -17.96 13.43 17.95
CA ARG A 180 -18.59 12.33 17.20
C ARG A 180 -20.12 12.33 17.23
N SER A 181 -20.73 12.81 18.31
CA SER A 181 -22.19 12.92 18.45
C SER A 181 -22.82 13.98 17.55
N ARG A 182 -22.02 14.82 16.88
CA ARG A 182 -22.46 15.80 15.88
C ARG A 182 -22.54 15.23 14.46
N LEU A 183 -22.33 13.93 14.29
CA LEU A 183 -22.55 13.27 13.01
C LEU A 183 -23.99 13.48 12.57
N VAL A 184 -24.14 14.02 11.37
CA VAL A 184 -25.41 14.31 10.71
C VAL A 184 -25.27 14.01 9.22
N HIS A 185 -26.40 13.95 8.52
CA HIS A 185 -26.42 13.80 7.06
C HIS A 185 -25.55 14.87 6.36
N PRO A 186 -24.78 14.49 5.32
CA PRO A 186 -23.99 15.45 4.55
C PRO A 186 -24.89 16.48 3.86
N GLY A 187 -24.44 17.73 3.77
CA GLY A 187 -25.14 18.80 3.04
C GLY A 187 -25.01 18.68 1.52
N LEU A 188 -23.99 17.96 1.03
CA LEU A 188 -23.70 17.75 -0.39
C LEU A 188 -23.29 16.29 -0.62
N ASP A 189 -23.68 15.69 -1.75
CA ASP A 189 -23.28 14.31 -2.10
C ASP A 189 -21.76 14.16 -2.26
N SER A 190 -21.07 15.22 -2.66
CA SER A 190 -19.61 15.27 -2.83
C SER A 190 -18.85 15.58 -1.54
N GLN A 191 -19.55 15.80 -0.41
CA GLN A 191 -18.93 16.16 0.85
C GLN A 191 -18.05 15.02 1.38
N VAL A 192 -16.95 15.38 2.02
CA VAL A 192 -15.96 14.47 2.61
C VAL A 192 -16.00 14.59 4.13
N LEU A 193 -16.30 13.48 4.80
CA LEU A 193 -16.17 13.38 6.25
C LEU A 193 -14.72 13.04 6.59
N VAL A 194 -14.04 13.97 7.26
CA VAL A 194 -12.68 13.79 7.77
C VAL A 194 -12.78 13.36 9.24
N VAL A 195 -12.29 12.18 9.56
CA VAL A 195 -12.36 11.59 10.91
C VAL A 195 -10.97 11.56 11.51
N ASP A 196 -10.79 12.30 12.60
CA ASP A 196 -9.60 12.14 13.45
C ASP A 196 -9.78 10.88 14.31
N ALA A 197 -9.12 9.81 13.94
CA ALA A 197 -9.25 8.51 14.61
C ALA A 197 -8.44 8.44 15.91
N LEU A 198 -7.62 9.44 16.26
CA LEU A 198 -6.61 9.32 17.31
C LEU A 198 -7.17 8.89 18.68
N GLU A 199 -8.33 9.42 19.06
CA GLU A 199 -8.97 9.16 20.36
C GLU A 199 -10.10 8.11 20.25
N PHE A 200 -10.34 7.54 19.07
CA PHE A 200 -11.32 6.45 18.93
C PHE A 200 -10.73 5.13 19.46
N PRO A 201 -11.55 4.26 20.08
CA PRO A 201 -11.15 2.90 20.39
C PRO A 201 -10.76 2.13 19.12
N VAL A 202 -9.71 1.31 19.22
CA VAL A 202 -9.24 0.45 18.11
C VAL A 202 -10.23 -0.64 17.72
N GLU A 203 -11.14 -1.01 18.62
CA GLU A 203 -12.20 -2.01 18.45
C GLU A 203 -13.35 -1.80 19.45
N GLY A 204 -14.44 -2.56 19.29
CA GLY A 204 -15.63 -2.48 20.13
C GLY A 204 -16.73 -1.57 19.58
N ASP A 205 -17.81 -1.43 20.34
CA ASP A 205 -19.06 -0.79 19.89
C ASP A 205 -18.94 0.72 19.65
N GLU A 206 -17.94 1.38 20.25
CA GLU A 206 -17.64 2.80 20.02
C GLU A 206 -16.43 3.01 19.09
N SER A 207 -15.93 1.96 18.44
CA SER A 207 -14.74 2.04 17.58
C SER A 207 -14.90 2.97 16.37
N ALA A 208 -13.76 3.38 15.81
CA ALA A 208 -13.72 4.10 14.54
C ALA A 208 -14.46 3.33 13.42
N ALA A 209 -14.37 2.00 13.38
CA ALA A 209 -15.09 1.18 12.41
C ALA A 209 -16.61 1.34 12.54
N ARG A 210 -17.14 1.27 13.76
CA ARG A 210 -18.59 1.44 14.00
C ARG A 210 -19.04 2.86 13.68
N PHE A 211 -18.20 3.86 13.93
CA PHE A 211 -18.45 5.24 13.53
C PHE A 211 -18.54 5.39 12.00
N VAL A 212 -17.64 4.77 11.22
CA VAL A 212 -17.70 4.77 9.75
C VAL A 212 -19.00 4.14 9.24
N VAL A 213 -19.43 3.04 9.85
CA VAL A 213 -20.71 2.41 9.49
C VAL A 213 -21.88 3.37 9.74
N ASN A 214 -21.91 4.03 10.91
CA ASN A 214 -22.95 5.00 11.22
C ASN A 214 -22.92 6.18 10.23
N ALA A 215 -21.74 6.71 9.89
CA ALA A 215 -21.60 7.77 8.91
C ALA A 215 -22.14 7.36 7.53
N TYR A 216 -21.87 6.13 7.07
CA TYR A 216 -22.43 5.63 5.82
C TYR A 216 -23.97 5.61 5.84
N PHE A 217 -24.57 5.13 6.94
CA PHE A 217 -26.02 5.11 7.10
C PHE A 217 -26.64 6.51 7.24
N GLU A 218 -25.90 7.48 7.77
CA GLU A 218 -26.26 8.90 7.75
C GLU A 218 -26.15 9.53 6.35
N GLY A 219 -25.66 8.81 5.34
CA GLY A 219 -25.64 9.27 3.94
C GLY A 219 -24.25 9.65 3.43
N TRP A 220 -23.20 9.58 4.25
CA TRP A 220 -21.84 9.90 3.80
C TRP A 220 -21.36 8.89 2.76
N ARG A 221 -20.70 9.41 1.71
CA ARG A 221 -20.15 8.60 0.59
C ARG A 221 -18.66 8.79 0.38
N ASN A 222 -18.05 9.83 0.96
CA ASN A 222 -16.61 10.02 0.96
C ASN A 222 -16.16 10.19 2.41
N ILE A 223 -15.38 9.25 2.91
CA ILE A 223 -14.93 9.22 4.31
C ILE A 223 -13.41 9.08 4.32
N LEU A 224 -12.73 10.00 4.99
CA LEU A 224 -11.29 10.00 5.17
C LEU A 224 -10.99 9.84 6.65
N LEU A 225 -10.18 8.86 7.02
CA LEU A 225 -9.71 8.66 8.39
C LEU A 225 -8.21 8.97 8.45
N TYR A 226 -7.77 9.71 9.46
CA TYR A 226 -6.35 9.94 9.73
C TYR A 226 -6.03 9.68 11.20
N ASN A 227 -4.74 9.66 11.54
CA ASN A 227 -4.24 9.21 12.85
C ASN A 227 -4.59 7.75 13.19
N LEU A 228 -4.67 6.88 12.17
CA LEU A 228 -4.89 5.45 12.38
C LEU A 228 -3.64 4.81 13.02
N ARG A 229 -3.86 3.92 14.00
CA ARG A 229 -2.82 3.21 14.75
C ARG A 229 -3.25 1.75 15.00
N GLY A 230 -3.54 1.02 13.92
CA GLY A 230 -4.03 -0.36 14.05
C GLY A 230 -5.51 -0.46 14.42
N HIS A 231 -6.34 0.53 14.06
CA HIS A 231 -7.79 0.43 14.21
C HIS A 231 -8.32 -0.71 13.35
N ARG A 232 -9.04 -1.64 13.96
CA ARG A 232 -9.51 -2.87 13.35
C ARG A 232 -10.85 -2.65 12.66
N PHE A 233 -11.23 -3.57 11.76
CA PHE A 233 -12.57 -3.68 11.18
C PHE A 233 -13.05 -2.48 10.33
N ILE A 234 -12.16 -1.56 9.91
CA ILE A 234 -12.58 -0.43 9.06
C ILE A 234 -13.19 -0.98 7.75
N GLY A 235 -14.42 -0.58 7.46
CA GLY A 235 -15.20 -1.07 6.30
C GLY A 235 -16.03 -2.33 6.57
N ALA A 236 -15.84 -3.01 7.70
CA ALA A 236 -16.70 -4.12 8.09
C ALA A 236 -18.07 -3.62 8.58
N GLY A 237 -19.12 -4.41 8.34
CA GLY A 237 -20.47 -4.11 8.84
C GLY A 237 -21.25 -3.01 8.10
N LEU A 238 -20.74 -2.54 6.95
CA LEU A 238 -21.44 -1.57 6.08
C LEU A 238 -22.72 -2.13 5.44
N GLY A 239 -22.87 -3.46 5.41
CA GLY A 239 -23.98 -4.13 4.74
C GLY A 239 -23.76 -4.31 3.24
N PRO A 240 -24.80 -4.78 2.51
CA PRO A 240 -24.68 -5.10 1.10
C PRO A 240 -24.78 -3.85 0.20
N ARG A 241 -24.24 -3.96 -1.03
CA ARG A 241 -24.38 -2.96 -2.12
C ARG A 241 -23.94 -1.55 -1.74
N THR A 242 -22.70 -1.40 -1.30
CA THR A 242 -22.10 -0.13 -0.86
C THR A 242 -21.42 0.64 -2.00
N ASN A 243 -21.85 0.43 -3.25
CA ASN A 243 -21.33 1.13 -4.42
C ASN A 243 -21.41 2.66 -4.24
N GLY A 244 -20.34 3.35 -4.65
CA GLY A 244 -20.24 4.80 -4.53
C GLY A 244 -19.72 5.29 -3.17
N LEU A 245 -19.57 4.41 -2.18
CA LEU A 245 -18.82 4.73 -0.96
C LEU A 245 -17.32 4.60 -1.21
N ARG A 246 -16.57 5.63 -0.82
CA ARG A 246 -15.11 5.70 -0.81
C ARG A 246 -14.61 5.94 0.60
N ILE A 247 -13.63 5.14 1.01
CA ILE A 247 -12.98 5.24 2.31
C ILE A 247 -11.47 5.34 2.11
N ASP A 248 -10.86 6.44 2.57
CA ASP A 248 -9.41 6.64 2.54
C ASP A 248 -8.86 6.58 3.97
N CYS A 249 -7.92 5.68 4.22
CA CYS A 249 -7.32 5.42 5.52
C CYS A 249 -5.86 5.89 5.52
N TYR A 250 -5.57 7.00 6.19
CA TYR A 250 -4.22 7.53 6.36
C TYR A 250 -3.54 6.99 7.62
N GLY A 251 -2.61 6.05 7.40
CA GLY A 251 -1.88 5.31 8.43
C GLY A 251 -2.17 3.81 8.41
N ASP A 252 -1.42 3.06 9.22
CA ASP A 252 -1.56 1.60 9.28
C ASP A 252 -2.89 1.20 9.94
N VAL A 253 -3.60 0.28 9.28
CA VAL A 253 -4.89 -0.26 9.73
C VAL A 253 -4.72 -1.62 10.36
N GLY A 254 -5.56 -1.90 11.36
CA GLY A 254 -5.54 -3.17 12.07
C GLY A 254 -6.26 -4.28 11.32
N ASP A 255 -6.43 -5.41 12.00
CA ASP A 255 -7.03 -6.60 11.41
C ASP A 255 -8.40 -6.32 10.78
N TYR A 256 -8.77 -7.13 9.79
CA TYR A 256 -10.10 -7.15 9.16
C TYR A 256 -10.51 -5.86 8.43
N VAL A 257 -9.58 -4.98 8.07
CA VAL A 257 -9.89 -3.89 7.13
C VAL A 257 -10.54 -4.45 5.87
N ALA A 258 -11.59 -3.79 5.37
CA ALA A 258 -12.36 -4.21 4.21
C ALA A 258 -12.98 -5.63 4.31
N SER A 259 -13.10 -6.21 5.52
CA SER A 259 -13.77 -7.50 5.68
C SER A 259 -15.25 -7.41 5.31
N GLY A 260 -15.70 -8.31 4.45
CA GLY A 260 -17.10 -8.43 4.04
C GLY A 260 -17.65 -7.29 3.20
N ILE A 261 -16.80 -6.41 2.63
CA ILE A 261 -17.30 -5.33 1.79
C ILE A 261 -18.00 -5.87 0.55
N ASP A 262 -19.04 -5.14 0.13
CA ASP A 262 -19.94 -5.50 -0.97
C ASP A 262 -20.21 -4.25 -1.84
N GLY A 263 -19.14 -3.68 -2.41
CA GLY A 263 -19.22 -2.66 -3.46
C GLY A 263 -18.42 -1.38 -3.24
N CYS A 264 -18.03 -1.03 -2.02
CA CYS A 264 -17.25 0.17 -1.75
C CYS A 264 -15.81 0.10 -2.28
N GLU A 265 -15.18 1.26 -2.41
CA GLU A 265 -13.75 1.40 -2.67
C GLU A 265 -13.06 1.84 -1.37
N LEU A 266 -12.00 1.14 -0.99
CA LEU A 266 -11.20 1.46 0.21
C LEU A 266 -9.72 1.55 -0.15
N THR A 267 -9.07 2.63 0.26
CA THR A 267 -7.62 2.84 0.09
C THR A 267 -6.95 2.92 1.46
N VAL A 268 -5.87 2.16 1.64
CA VAL A 268 -5.00 2.25 2.83
C VAL A 268 -3.69 2.90 2.41
N HIS A 269 -3.47 4.14 2.88
CA HIS A 269 -2.22 4.88 2.76
C HIS A 269 -1.27 4.45 3.88
N GLY A 270 -0.80 3.20 3.80
CA GLY A 270 -0.03 2.51 4.84
C GLY A 270 -0.14 0.99 4.69
N ALA A 271 0.28 0.25 5.71
CA ALA A 271 0.14 -1.20 5.77
C ALA A 271 -1.21 -1.64 6.38
N ALA A 272 -1.61 -2.88 6.13
CA ALA A 272 -2.76 -3.52 6.77
C ALA A 272 -2.34 -4.79 7.51
N GLN A 273 -2.90 -5.00 8.70
CA GLN A 273 -2.63 -6.20 9.50
C GLN A 273 -3.43 -7.42 8.98
N ASP A 274 -3.65 -8.41 9.85
CA ASP A 274 -4.12 -9.73 9.47
C ASP A 274 -5.57 -9.70 8.95
N GLN A 275 -5.90 -10.65 8.09
CA GLN A 275 -7.26 -10.88 7.59
C GLN A 275 -7.89 -9.68 6.87
N ALA A 276 -7.06 -8.76 6.36
CA ALA A 276 -7.51 -7.72 5.44
C ALA A 276 -8.28 -8.34 4.26
N ALA A 277 -9.43 -7.76 3.92
CA ALA A 277 -10.34 -8.23 2.88
C ALA A 277 -10.88 -9.66 3.08
N GLN A 278 -10.94 -10.15 4.32
CA GLN A 278 -11.64 -11.40 4.63
C GLN A 278 -13.08 -11.36 4.06
N ILE A 279 -13.53 -12.47 3.47
CA ILE A 279 -14.88 -12.65 2.91
C ILE A 279 -15.35 -11.53 1.98
N LEU A 280 -14.43 -10.75 1.41
CA LEU A 280 -14.73 -9.65 0.49
C LEU A 280 -15.55 -10.17 -0.68
N LYS A 281 -16.71 -9.56 -0.94
CA LYS A 281 -17.64 -10.06 -1.95
C LYS A 281 -17.39 -9.43 -3.33
N TYR A 282 -17.42 -8.11 -3.41
CA TYR A 282 -16.95 -7.31 -4.56
C TYR A 282 -16.69 -5.87 -4.10
N GLY A 283 -16.04 -5.07 -4.94
CA GLY A 283 -15.54 -3.74 -4.59
C GLY A 283 -14.05 -3.63 -4.89
N LYS A 284 -13.40 -2.59 -4.35
CA LYS A 284 -11.97 -2.36 -4.56
C LYS A 284 -11.25 -2.13 -3.24
N LEU A 285 -10.08 -2.75 -3.09
CA LEU A 285 -9.13 -2.44 -2.01
C LEU A 285 -7.75 -2.14 -2.61
N ALA A 286 -7.15 -1.01 -2.23
CA ALA A 286 -5.76 -0.69 -2.54
C ALA A 286 -4.98 -0.48 -1.24
N VAL A 287 -3.82 -1.12 -1.10
CA VAL A 287 -2.94 -1.01 0.07
C VAL A 287 -1.56 -0.53 -0.38
N HIS A 288 -1.12 0.62 0.13
CA HIS A 288 0.16 1.25 -0.20
C HIS A 288 1.34 0.73 0.64
N GLY A 289 1.12 -0.29 1.46
CA GLY A 289 2.14 -1.01 2.23
C GLY A 289 2.00 -2.52 2.09
N ASP A 290 2.44 -3.23 3.12
CA ASP A 290 2.32 -4.69 3.24
C ASP A 290 0.94 -5.11 3.79
N VAL A 291 0.56 -6.38 3.60
CA VAL A 291 -0.62 -7.00 4.19
C VAL A 291 -0.27 -8.21 5.07
N GLY A 292 -1.00 -8.40 6.16
CA GLY A 292 -0.76 -9.45 7.15
C GLY A 292 -1.21 -10.86 6.76
N GLN A 293 -1.26 -11.74 7.76
CA GLN A 293 -1.62 -13.16 7.63
C GLN A 293 -3.05 -13.35 7.17
N ALA A 294 -3.32 -14.41 6.40
CA ALA A 294 -4.65 -14.79 5.94
C ALA A 294 -5.39 -13.65 5.21
N PHE A 295 -4.64 -12.79 4.53
CA PHE A 295 -5.16 -11.77 3.61
C PHE A 295 -6.15 -12.40 2.62
N MET A 296 -7.31 -11.79 2.43
CA MET A 296 -8.41 -12.27 1.59
C MET A 296 -8.93 -13.68 1.93
N TYR A 297 -8.83 -14.09 3.20
CA TYR A 297 -9.41 -15.35 3.66
C TYR A 297 -10.89 -15.47 3.27
N ALA A 298 -11.22 -16.56 2.57
CA ALA A 298 -12.57 -16.89 2.13
C ALA A 298 -13.28 -15.82 1.26
N ALA A 299 -12.52 -14.90 0.64
CA ALA A 299 -13.05 -13.90 -0.28
C ALA A 299 -13.85 -14.53 -1.42
N LYS A 300 -14.87 -13.82 -1.92
CA LYS A 300 -15.76 -14.24 -3.02
C LYS A 300 -15.45 -13.52 -4.34
N GLY A 301 -14.76 -12.38 -4.28
CA GLY A 301 -14.51 -11.52 -5.43
C GLY A 301 -13.68 -10.30 -5.09
N GLY A 302 -13.81 -9.26 -5.92
CA GLY A 302 -13.21 -7.94 -5.75
C GLY A 302 -11.88 -7.73 -6.46
N ASP A 303 -11.57 -6.45 -6.69
CA ASP A 303 -10.34 -5.99 -7.31
C ASP A 303 -9.41 -5.49 -6.22
N VAL A 304 -8.30 -6.18 -5.96
CA VAL A 304 -7.43 -5.90 -4.82
C VAL A 304 -5.98 -5.72 -5.25
N TYR A 305 -5.36 -4.66 -4.77
CA TYR A 305 -4.01 -4.24 -5.15
C TYR A 305 -3.16 -3.98 -3.92
N VAL A 306 -1.96 -4.58 -3.86
CA VAL A 306 -1.02 -4.43 -2.75
C VAL A 306 0.33 -3.97 -3.30
N LEU A 307 0.83 -2.84 -2.81
CA LEU A 307 2.16 -2.33 -3.18
C LEU A 307 3.28 -3.20 -2.62
N GLY A 308 3.15 -3.62 -1.36
CA GLY A 308 4.15 -4.42 -0.68
C GLY A 308 3.95 -5.92 -0.83
N ASN A 309 4.39 -6.62 0.20
CA ASN A 309 4.31 -8.06 0.37
C ASN A 309 3.01 -8.47 1.08
N ALA A 310 2.64 -9.74 0.96
CA ALA A 310 1.68 -10.39 1.83
C ALA A 310 2.38 -11.38 2.77
N ALA A 311 1.85 -11.59 3.97
CA ALA A 311 2.38 -12.60 4.88
C ALA A 311 1.95 -14.03 4.46
N GLY A 312 1.72 -14.91 5.44
CA GLY A 312 1.33 -16.31 5.18
C GLY A 312 -0.16 -16.48 4.86
N ARG A 313 -0.46 -17.52 4.09
CA ARG A 313 -1.80 -17.97 3.66
C ARG A 313 -2.67 -16.92 2.95
N PRO A 314 -2.12 -16.06 2.07
CA PRO A 314 -2.96 -15.14 1.30
C PRO A 314 -3.92 -15.92 0.39
N LEU A 315 -5.17 -15.46 0.29
CA LEU A 315 -6.27 -16.05 -0.46
C LEU A 315 -6.68 -17.47 -0.04
N ILE A 316 -6.36 -17.88 1.19
CA ILE A 316 -6.85 -19.19 1.66
C ILE A 316 -8.37 -19.29 1.60
N ASN A 317 -8.90 -20.40 1.08
CA ASN A 317 -10.32 -20.68 0.91
C ASN A 317 -11.08 -19.65 0.04
N ALA A 318 -10.38 -18.79 -0.71
CA ALA A 318 -11.04 -17.84 -1.58
C ALA A 318 -11.70 -18.57 -2.77
N VAL A 319 -12.88 -18.07 -3.16
CA VAL A 319 -13.76 -18.70 -4.17
C VAL A 319 -14.31 -17.64 -5.11
N GLY A 320 -14.91 -18.06 -6.23
CA GLY A 320 -15.59 -17.13 -7.13
C GLY A 320 -14.62 -16.31 -7.97
N ARG A 321 -14.64 -14.98 -7.84
CA ARG A 321 -13.96 -14.07 -8.79
C ARG A 321 -12.93 -13.08 -8.20
N PRO A 322 -12.05 -13.44 -7.24
CA PRO A 322 -11.00 -12.53 -6.79
C PRO A 322 -10.08 -12.11 -7.94
N ARG A 323 -9.71 -10.83 -8.01
CA ARG A 323 -8.76 -10.28 -8.99
C ARG A 323 -7.70 -9.52 -8.23
N VAL A 324 -6.55 -10.17 -8.00
CA VAL A 324 -5.56 -9.67 -7.03
C VAL A 324 -4.23 -9.41 -7.69
N VAL A 325 -3.59 -8.29 -7.37
CA VAL A 325 -2.20 -7.97 -7.73
C VAL A 325 -1.40 -7.69 -6.47
N ILE A 326 -0.36 -8.49 -6.24
CA ILE A 326 0.62 -8.30 -5.15
C ILE A 326 1.95 -7.94 -5.83
N ASN A 327 2.43 -6.72 -5.60
CA ASN A 327 3.64 -6.25 -6.27
C ASN A 327 4.92 -6.79 -5.62
N GLY A 328 4.89 -6.98 -4.30
CA GLY A 328 5.94 -7.69 -3.58
C GLY A 328 5.84 -9.20 -3.78
N THR A 329 6.14 -9.92 -2.72
CA THR A 329 6.04 -11.37 -2.64
C THR A 329 5.05 -11.81 -1.57
N CYS A 330 4.95 -13.11 -1.32
CA CYS A 330 4.25 -13.65 -0.17
C CYS A 330 4.95 -14.84 0.47
N LEU A 331 4.57 -15.13 1.71
CA LEU A 331 5.08 -16.30 2.44
C LEU A 331 4.30 -17.56 2.04
N ASP A 332 4.28 -18.58 2.90
CA ASP A 332 3.75 -19.90 2.59
C ASP A 332 2.24 -19.90 2.28
N TYR A 333 1.81 -20.91 1.53
CA TYR A 333 0.40 -21.24 1.29
C TYR A 333 -0.40 -20.17 0.53
N LEU A 334 0.22 -19.44 -0.39
CA LEU A 334 -0.54 -18.60 -1.31
C LEU A 334 -1.58 -19.45 -2.07
N ALA A 335 -2.83 -19.01 -1.97
CA ALA A 335 -3.99 -19.61 -2.62
C ALA A 335 -4.21 -21.09 -2.25
N GLU A 336 -3.99 -21.42 -0.96
CA GLU A 336 -4.43 -22.68 -0.36
C GLU A 336 -5.96 -22.83 -0.45
N SER A 337 -6.43 -23.98 -0.94
CA SER A 337 -7.85 -24.28 -1.17
C SER A 337 -8.56 -23.22 -2.00
N PHE A 338 -7.87 -22.71 -3.04
CA PHE A 338 -8.45 -21.75 -3.97
C PHE A 338 -9.46 -22.43 -4.90
N MET A 339 -10.72 -22.01 -4.83
CA MET A 339 -11.83 -22.61 -5.57
C MET A 339 -12.48 -21.55 -6.46
N ALA A 340 -11.65 -20.86 -7.23
CA ALA A 340 -12.06 -19.67 -7.97
C ALA A 340 -12.50 -19.96 -9.42
N GLY A 341 -12.68 -21.21 -9.84
CA GLY A 341 -13.10 -21.55 -11.21
C GLY A 341 -12.12 -21.09 -12.31
N ASP A 342 -12.48 -21.19 -13.58
CA ASP A 342 -11.57 -20.80 -14.68
C ASP A 342 -11.44 -19.26 -14.81
N PRO A 343 -10.24 -18.67 -14.67
CA PRO A 343 -10.02 -17.23 -14.82
C PRO A 343 -10.57 -16.63 -16.11
N HIS A 344 -10.55 -17.40 -17.21
CA HIS A 344 -11.02 -16.97 -18.52
C HIS A 344 -12.54 -17.04 -18.69
N ASN A 345 -13.24 -17.70 -17.77
CA ASN A 345 -14.69 -17.83 -17.73
C ASN A 345 -15.27 -17.16 -16.48
N GLY A 346 -14.64 -16.06 -16.04
CA GLY A 346 -15.12 -15.24 -14.93
C GLY A 346 -14.64 -15.68 -13.55
N GLY A 347 -13.84 -16.74 -13.46
CA GLY A 347 -13.17 -17.19 -12.24
C GLY A 347 -12.05 -16.26 -11.78
N GLY A 348 -11.51 -16.50 -10.58
CA GLY A 348 -10.52 -15.63 -9.94
C GLY A 348 -9.06 -15.97 -10.25
N PHE A 349 -8.17 -15.00 -10.05
CA PHE A 349 -6.73 -15.17 -10.18
C PHE A 349 -5.94 -14.26 -9.23
N VAL A 350 -4.66 -14.57 -9.09
CA VAL A 350 -3.67 -13.73 -8.38
C VAL A 350 -2.49 -13.44 -9.29
N VAL A 351 -2.02 -12.20 -9.31
CA VAL A 351 -0.74 -11.80 -9.91
C VAL A 351 0.27 -11.53 -8.80
N VAL A 352 1.47 -12.09 -8.91
CA VAL A 352 2.59 -11.82 -7.99
C VAL A 352 3.77 -11.31 -8.80
N ASN A 353 4.20 -10.07 -8.55
CA ASN A 353 5.29 -9.45 -9.32
C ASN A 353 6.68 -9.70 -8.72
N GLY A 354 6.79 -9.99 -7.41
CA GLY A 354 8.08 -10.31 -6.80
C GLY A 354 9.08 -9.15 -6.84
N LEU A 355 8.61 -7.92 -6.65
CA LEU A 355 9.43 -6.70 -6.70
C LEU A 355 9.68 -6.14 -5.31
N ASN A 356 10.76 -5.38 -5.15
CA ASN A 356 11.00 -4.54 -3.98
C ASN A 356 11.30 -3.12 -4.44
N PRO A 357 10.86 -2.10 -3.69
CA PRO A 357 11.31 -0.74 -3.92
C PRO A 357 12.80 -0.63 -3.53
N SER A 358 13.61 -0.08 -4.43
CA SER A 358 14.99 0.29 -4.14
C SER A 358 15.08 1.69 -3.54
N PHE A 359 16.21 2.01 -2.91
CA PHE A 359 16.46 3.31 -2.27
C PHE A 359 16.48 4.49 -3.25
N ASP A 360 16.80 4.23 -4.52
CA ASP A 360 16.73 5.20 -5.61
C ASP A 360 15.35 5.22 -6.31
N GLY A 361 14.34 4.61 -5.69
CA GLY A 361 12.95 4.74 -6.11
C GLY A 361 12.56 3.96 -7.35
N ARG A 362 13.35 2.98 -7.74
CA ARG A 362 13.01 1.99 -8.77
C ARG A 362 12.37 0.76 -8.13
N PHE A 363 11.78 -0.10 -8.95
CA PHE A 363 11.42 -1.43 -8.52
C PHE A 363 12.47 -2.42 -9.01
N THR A 364 13.03 -3.20 -8.10
CA THR A 364 14.02 -4.24 -8.40
C THR A 364 13.45 -5.62 -8.10
N GLU A 365 13.91 -6.62 -8.82
CA GLU A 365 13.49 -8.00 -8.60
C GLU A 365 13.95 -8.48 -7.22
N GLN A 366 13.07 -9.17 -6.50
CA GLN A 366 13.48 -9.94 -5.34
C GLN A 366 14.33 -11.13 -5.78
N GLU A 367 15.19 -11.63 -4.87
CA GLU A 367 16.01 -12.81 -5.16
C GLU A 367 15.13 -14.00 -5.57
N TYR A 368 13.98 -14.17 -4.91
CA TYR A 368 12.95 -15.12 -5.28
C TYR A 368 11.61 -14.39 -5.41
N PRO A 369 10.90 -14.52 -6.55
CA PRO A 369 9.59 -13.88 -6.70
C PRO A 369 8.54 -14.48 -5.75
N TYR A 370 8.77 -15.72 -5.30
CA TYR A 370 8.02 -16.38 -4.23
C TYR A 370 8.97 -17.24 -3.38
N PRO A 371 9.30 -16.83 -2.14
CA PRO A 371 10.17 -17.60 -1.24
C PRO A 371 9.41 -18.64 -0.40
N GLY A 372 8.07 -18.66 -0.46
CA GLY A 372 7.23 -19.60 0.28
C GLY A 372 7.26 -21.03 -0.28
N GLY A 373 6.56 -21.93 0.40
CA GLY A 373 6.21 -23.28 -0.07
C GLY A 373 4.71 -23.54 -0.02
N ASN A 374 4.29 -24.75 -0.39
CA ASN A 374 2.89 -25.18 -0.45
C ASN A 374 1.99 -24.24 -1.30
N LEU A 375 2.58 -23.65 -2.33
CA LEU A 375 1.91 -22.79 -3.28
C LEU A 375 0.78 -23.55 -3.95
N PHE A 376 -0.42 -22.95 -3.94
CA PHE A 376 -1.60 -23.49 -4.59
C PHE A 376 -2.11 -24.84 -4.04
N SER A 377 -1.74 -25.18 -2.79
CA SER A 377 -2.21 -26.35 -2.03
C SER A 377 -3.72 -26.54 -2.13
N LEU A 378 -4.18 -27.72 -2.54
CA LEU A 378 -5.60 -28.09 -2.57
C LEU A 378 -6.50 -27.18 -3.44
N ALA A 379 -5.91 -26.38 -4.33
CA ALA A 379 -6.68 -25.56 -5.26
C ALA A 379 -7.45 -26.44 -6.25
N SER A 380 -8.71 -26.07 -6.52
CA SER A 380 -9.56 -26.73 -7.53
C SER A 380 -10.01 -25.78 -8.64
N GLY A 381 -9.63 -24.51 -8.56
CA GLY A 381 -9.88 -23.52 -9.59
C GLY A 381 -9.07 -22.25 -9.36
N GLY A 382 -9.05 -21.41 -10.39
CA GLY A 382 -8.29 -20.18 -10.47
C GLY A 382 -6.93 -20.37 -11.12
N ALA A 383 -6.13 -19.31 -11.13
CA ALA A 383 -4.73 -19.36 -11.53
C ALA A 383 -3.89 -18.34 -10.76
N ILE A 384 -2.58 -18.60 -10.71
CA ILE A 384 -1.58 -17.62 -10.30
C ILE A 384 -0.76 -17.24 -11.54
N PHE A 385 -0.56 -15.95 -11.75
CA PHE A 385 0.35 -15.41 -12.75
C PHE A 385 1.54 -14.80 -12.03
N ILE A 386 2.69 -15.45 -12.10
CA ILE A 386 3.88 -15.03 -11.37
C ILE A 386 4.90 -14.43 -12.34
N ARG A 387 5.39 -13.22 -12.03
CA ARG A 387 6.52 -12.60 -12.73
C ARG A 387 7.79 -13.32 -12.30
N ASP A 388 8.33 -14.14 -13.17
CA ASP A 388 9.51 -14.96 -12.92
C ASP A 388 10.36 -15.15 -14.19
N PRO A 389 11.02 -14.08 -14.65
CA PRO A 389 11.80 -14.09 -15.88
C PRO A 389 13.05 -14.99 -15.82
N HIS A 390 13.46 -15.39 -14.61
CA HIS A 390 14.61 -16.25 -14.36
C HIS A 390 14.23 -17.70 -14.02
N MET A 391 12.94 -18.05 -14.10
CA MET A 391 12.42 -19.40 -13.85
C MET A 391 12.80 -19.97 -12.48
N LYS A 392 12.79 -19.14 -11.43
CA LYS A 392 13.19 -19.51 -10.08
C LYS A 392 12.14 -20.30 -9.29
N VAL A 393 10.86 -20.13 -9.60
CA VAL A 393 9.80 -20.93 -8.95
C VAL A 393 9.83 -22.34 -9.53
N SER A 394 9.94 -23.33 -8.65
CA SER A 394 10.03 -24.74 -9.02
C SER A 394 8.79 -25.53 -8.59
N GLU A 395 8.65 -26.74 -9.14
CA GLU A 395 7.57 -27.66 -8.78
C GLU A 395 7.61 -28.06 -7.29
N ASP A 396 8.78 -28.09 -6.66
CA ASP A 396 8.94 -28.39 -5.23
C ASP A 396 8.24 -27.38 -4.30
N GLN A 397 7.94 -26.18 -4.80
CA GLN A 397 7.18 -25.18 -4.06
C GLN A 397 5.67 -25.37 -4.21
N LEU A 398 5.23 -26.11 -5.22
CA LEU A 398 3.82 -26.36 -5.51
C LEU A 398 3.28 -27.52 -4.67
N ASN A 399 2.00 -27.46 -4.38
CA ASN A 399 1.27 -28.57 -3.78
C ASN A 399 -0.10 -28.62 -4.47
N GLY A 400 -0.37 -29.60 -5.35
CA GLY A 400 -1.66 -29.65 -6.08
C GLY A 400 -1.83 -28.67 -7.25
N GLY A 401 -0.78 -27.93 -7.61
CA GLY A 401 -0.72 -27.12 -8.83
C GLY A 401 0.40 -27.56 -9.78
N ARG A 402 0.38 -27.08 -11.02
CA ARG A 402 1.44 -27.27 -12.01
C ARG A 402 1.82 -25.95 -12.67
N LEU A 403 3.09 -25.84 -13.09
CA LEU A 403 3.53 -24.76 -13.97
C LEU A 403 2.98 -25.01 -15.39
N ALA A 404 2.47 -23.96 -16.01
CA ALA A 404 1.94 -23.97 -17.36
C ALA A 404 2.47 -22.76 -18.15
N ASP A 405 2.44 -22.89 -19.47
CA ASP A 405 2.83 -21.82 -20.38
C ASP A 405 1.91 -20.60 -20.21
N PHE A 406 2.51 -19.42 -20.23
CA PHE A 406 1.79 -18.16 -20.20
C PHE A 406 1.43 -17.73 -21.63
N THR A 407 0.14 -17.56 -21.89
CA THR A 407 -0.38 -17.30 -23.23
C THR A 407 -0.76 -15.84 -23.46
N THR A 408 -1.01 -15.47 -24.72
CA THR A 408 -1.57 -14.15 -25.06
C THR A 408 -2.92 -13.90 -24.37
N LYS A 409 -3.75 -14.95 -24.22
CA LYS A 409 -5.05 -14.84 -23.55
C LYS A 409 -4.88 -14.51 -22.06
N ASP A 410 -3.89 -15.10 -21.41
CA ASP A 410 -3.54 -14.78 -20.02
C ASP A 410 -3.06 -13.33 -19.89
N TRP A 411 -2.26 -12.86 -20.85
CA TRP A 411 -1.83 -11.45 -20.89
C TRP A 411 -2.99 -10.47 -21.03
N GLU A 412 -3.89 -10.71 -21.99
CA GLU A 412 -5.08 -9.91 -22.20
C GLU A 412 -5.98 -9.88 -20.96
N LEU A 413 -6.03 -10.99 -20.21
CA LEU A 413 -6.78 -11.10 -18.96
C LEU A 413 -6.19 -10.22 -17.85
N ILE A 414 -4.87 -10.22 -17.64
CA ILE A 414 -4.25 -9.51 -16.50
C ILE A 414 -3.86 -8.06 -16.81
N LEU A 415 -3.64 -7.70 -18.07
CA LEU A 415 -3.18 -6.36 -18.47
C LEU A 415 -4.05 -5.20 -17.92
N PRO A 416 -5.40 -5.27 -17.91
CA PRO A 416 -6.21 -4.21 -17.31
C PRO A 416 -5.93 -3.98 -15.83
N TYR A 417 -5.66 -5.05 -15.08
CA TYR A 417 -5.34 -4.99 -13.65
C TYR A 417 -3.92 -4.47 -13.44
N LEU A 418 -2.97 -4.83 -14.30
CA LEU A 418 -1.62 -4.25 -14.27
C LEU A 418 -1.62 -2.74 -14.62
N LYS A 419 -2.53 -2.28 -15.48
CA LYS A 419 -2.71 -0.85 -15.77
C LYS A 419 -3.31 -0.09 -14.60
N GLU A 420 -4.30 -0.66 -13.92
CA GLU A 420 -4.83 -0.06 -12.68
C GLU A 420 -3.77 -0.05 -11.58
N ASN A 421 -2.99 -1.11 -11.46
CA ASN A 421 -1.83 -1.19 -10.56
C ASN A 421 -0.81 -0.07 -10.86
N ALA A 422 -0.50 0.17 -12.13
CA ALA A 422 0.35 1.28 -12.56
C ALA A 422 -0.24 2.66 -12.18
N ARG A 423 -1.56 2.83 -12.33
CA ARG A 423 -2.26 4.06 -11.92
C ARG A 423 -2.15 4.29 -10.40
N LEU A 424 -2.37 3.26 -9.61
CA LEU A 424 -2.34 3.31 -8.15
C LEU A 424 -0.93 3.57 -7.61
N PHE A 425 0.05 2.78 -8.05
CA PHE A 425 1.36 2.72 -7.40
C PHE A 425 2.51 3.32 -8.20
N GLY A 426 2.29 3.66 -9.48
CA GLY A 426 3.36 4.14 -10.36
C GLY A 426 4.27 3.04 -10.92
N ILE A 427 3.89 1.76 -10.80
CA ILE A 427 4.64 0.63 -11.34
C ILE A 427 4.30 0.46 -12.82
N SER A 428 5.20 0.92 -13.69
CA SER A 428 5.07 0.88 -15.14
C SER A 428 5.03 -0.55 -15.67
N VAL A 429 4.04 -0.85 -16.52
CA VAL A 429 3.94 -2.14 -17.19
C VAL A 429 5.18 -2.40 -18.05
N GLU A 430 5.65 -1.40 -18.81
CA GLU A 430 6.80 -1.60 -19.70
C GLU A 430 8.13 -1.53 -18.95
N GLN A 431 8.30 -0.52 -18.09
CA GLN A 431 9.61 -0.22 -17.50
C GLN A 431 9.90 -1.05 -16.25
N ASP A 432 8.91 -1.31 -15.41
CA ASP A 432 9.12 -2.03 -14.14
C ASP A 432 8.75 -3.51 -14.28
N LEU A 433 7.69 -3.85 -15.04
CA LEU A 433 7.23 -5.24 -15.16
C LEU A 433 7.88 -5.97 -16.34
N LEU A 434 7.92 -5.36 -17.53
CA LEU A 434 8.35 -6.04 -18.76
C LEU A 434 9.83 -5.83 -19.15
N THR A 435 10.54 -4.94 -18.46
CA THR A 435 11.97 -4.74 -18.68
C THR A 435 12.76 -5.55 -17.65
N VAL A 436 13.61 -6.45 -18.14
CA VAL A 436 14.48 -7.32 -17.33
C VAL A 436 15.90 -7.13 -17.82
N ASP A 437 16.86 -6.89 -16.92
CA ASP A 437 18.27 -6.64 -17.26
C ASP A 437 18.44 -5.56 -18.35
N GLY A 438 17.61 -4.52 -18.30
CA GLY A 438 17.61 -3.40 -19.26
C GLY A 438 17.05 -3.73 -20.65
N LYS A 439 16.42 -4.90 -20.84
CA LYS A 439 15.80 -5.31 -22.10
C LYS A 439 14.30 -5.44 -21.93
N LEU A 440 13.53 -4.81 -22.82
CA LEU A 440 12.10 -5.03 -22.92
C LEU A 440 11.86 -6.43 -23.49
N LEU A 441 11.14 -7.27 -22.75
CA LEU A 441 10.82 -8.65 -23.11
C LEU A 441 9.32 -8.82 -23.34
N GLY A 442 8.95 -9.89 -24.05
CA GLY A 442 7.55 -10.28 -24.22
C GLY A 442 6.94 -10.81 -22.92
N PRO A 443 5.63 -10.63 -22.67
CA PRO A 443 4.98 -11.11 -21.45
C PRO A 443 5.18 -12.61 -21.17
N SER A 444 5.18 -13.46 -22.19
CA SER A 444 5.39 -14.91 -22.06
C SER A 444 6.82 -15.31 -21.69
N GLN A 445 7.79 -14.39 -21.79
CA GLN A 445 9.16 -14.60 -21.33
C GLN A 445 9.34 -14.21 -19.86
N ILE A 446 8.34 -13.56 -19.27
CA ILE A 446 8.44 -12.93 -17.95
C ILE A 446 7.45 -13.55 -16.98
N TYR A 447 6.21 -13.74 -17.41
CA TYR A 447 5.17 -14.33 -16.59
C TYR A 447 5.07 -15.83 -16.85
N ARG A 448 4.81 -16.57 -15.78
CA ARG A 448 4.47 -17.99 -15.83
C ARG A 448 3.12 -18.20 -15.16
N LYS A 449 2.39 -19.21 -15.62
CA LYS A 449 1.08 -19.55 -15.09
C LYS A 449 1.23 -20.74 -14.14
N ILE A 450 0.51 -20.70 -13.03
CA ILE A 450 0.28 -21.85 -12.16
C ILE A 450 -1.22 -22.13 -12.17
N GLU A 451 -1.58 -23.37 -12.45
CA GLU A 451 -2.96 -23.83 -12.54
C GLU A 451 -3.15 -25.13 -11.75
N PRO A 452 -4.39 -25.50 -11.37
CA PRO A 452 -4.61 -26.65 -10.52
C PRO A 452 -4.43 -27.93 -11.34
N ILE A 453 -3.87 -28.97 -10.73
CA ILE A 453 -3.84 -30.29 -11.34
C ILE A 453 -5.27 -30.83 -11.38
N SER A 454 -5.69 -31.38 -12.52
CA SER A 454 -7.03 -31.96 -12.61
C SER A 454 -7.13 -33.19 -11.70
N LEU A 455 -8.27 -33.37 -11.02
CA LEU A 455 -8.49 -34.54 -10.15
C LEU A 455 -8.34 -35.89 -10.88
N GLN A 456 -8.44 -35.92 -12.22
CA GLN A 456 -8.22 -37.14 -13.02
C GLN A 456 -6.73 -37.47 -13.22
N GLU A 457 -5.83 -36.52 -12.98
CA GLU A 457 -4.38 -36.71 -13.11
C GLU A 457 -3.72 -37.14 -11.77
N LEU A 458 -4.49 -37.21 -10.68
CA LEU A 458 -4.06 -37.65 -9.34
C LEU A 458 -4.37 -39.13 -9.04
N THR A 459 -4.95 -39.85 -10.01
CA THR A 459 -5.19 -41.30 -10.00
C THR A 459 -4.26 -42.01 -10.96
#